data_AF-A0A2V7IG90-F1
#
_entry.id   AF-A0A2V7IG90-F1
#
_cell.length_a   1.000
_cell.length_b   1.000
_cell.length_c   1.000
_cell.angle_alpha   90.00
_cell.angle_beta   90.00
_cell.angle_gamma   90.00
#
_symmetry.space_group_name_H-M   'P 1'
#
loop_
_entity.id
_entity.type
_entity.pdbx_description
1 polymer ?
#
loop_
_entity_poly.entity_id
_entity_poly.type
_entity_poly.pdbx_seq_one_letter_code
_entity_poly.pdbx_strand_id
1 'polypeptide(L)'
;MVVGVPADLVIAKGTCFPVFAYEVAQAIDLDAAERRLLAGAERQTIKHKRRAPAYFEYEPAPLRVARQAEEHALASYRTSPGVELVLYDFGAVSVSYAIPLAGSLASAAGLASELWGNERLLADSRGHVERLLQDLGDAAVRPRIADFVEDYSIFLVEAFTDTCDAAALWTEYAPQVAQILRAEPRTLSQQEIGDATGSRLSFGPDDATFIDTDAALVFDPEGDDVRAVLEFANTQLLEMRFLDQQLDKALDRVYESLLRRPERPWAVGSYGAELRRIARLQLD
;
A
#
# COMPACT_ATOMS: atom_id res chain seq x y z
N MET A 1 -3.42 -28.43 -32.54
CA MET A 1 -4.72 -28.00 -32.00
C MET A 1 -4.66 -26.51 -31.85
N VAL A 2 -5.53 -25.78 -32.54
CA VAL A 2 -5.70 -24.34 -32.27
C VAL A 2 -6.37 -24.30 -30.89
N VAL A 3 -5.60 -23.98 -29.85
CA VAL A 3 -6.18 -23.64 -28.55
C VAL A 3 -7.01 -22.40 -28.83
N GLY A 4 -8.34 -22.53 -28.78
CA GLY A 4 -9.23 -21.39 -28.95
C GLY A 4 -8.86 -20.36 -27.91
N VAL A 5 -8.68 -19.11 -28.33
CA VAL A 5 -8.58 -17.99 -27.39
C VAL A 5 -9.87 -18.02 -26.58
N PRO A 6 -9.81 -18.19 -25.24
CA PRO A 6 -11.01 -18.18 -24.42
C PRO A 6 -11.73 -16.85 -24.63
N ALA A 7 -13.06 -16.87 -24.62
CA ALA A 7 -13.85 -15.65 -24.77
C ALA A 7 -13.40 -14.61 -23.72
N ASP A 8 -13.29 -13.35 -24.12
CA ASP A 8 -12.83 -12.28 -23.24
C ASP A 8 -13.73 -12.21 -21.99
N LEU A 9 -13.15 -12.45 -20.83
CA LEU A 9 -13.84 -12.32 -19.55
C LEU A 9 -14.18 -10.84 -19.32
N VAL A 10 -15.47 -10.53 -19.10
CA VAL A 10 -15.96 -9.15 -18.98
C VAL A 10 -16.27 -8.82 -17.53
N ILE A 11 -15.59 -7.82 -16.98
CA ILE A 11 -15.88 -7.20 -15.69
C ILE A 11 -17.20 -6.42 -15.82
N ALA A 12 -18.22 -6.84 -15.07
CA ALA A 12 -19.49 -6.14 -14.96
C ALA A 12 -19.42 -5.03 -13.90
N LYS A 13 -18.69 -5.28 -12.82
CA LYS A 13 -18.49 -4.34 -11.72
C LYS A 13 -17.12 -4.54 -11.09
N GLY A 14 -16.37 -3.46 -10.99
CA GLY A 14 -15.13 -3.43 -10.24
C GLY A 14 -14.64 -1.99 -10.07
N THR A 15 -13.54 -1.84 -9.34
CA THR A 15 -12.85 -0.58 -9.14
C THR A 15 -11.34 -0.83 -9.08
N CYS A 16 -10.56 -0.03 -9.80
CA CYS A 16 -9.12 0.05 -9.63
C CYS A 16 -8.80 1.17 -8.64
N PHE A 17 -7.93 0.88 -7.69
CA PHE A 17 -7.44 1.83 -6.70
C PHE A 17 -5.93 2.00 -6.88
N PRO A 18 -5.49 3.01 -7.65
CA PRO A 18 -4.12 3.51 -7.57
C PRO A 18 -3.90 4.10 -6.18
N VAL A 19 -2.86 3.65 -5.50
CA VAL A 19 -2.48 4.03 -4.15
C VAL A 19 -1.06 4.61 -4.18
N PHE A 20 -0.87 5.76 -3.56
CA PHE A 20 0.43 6.40 -3.38
C PHE A 20 0.69 6.58 -1.89
N ALA A 21 1.71 5.94 -1.36
CA ALA A 21 2.08 6.05 0.04
C ALA A 21 3.32 6.94 0.20
N TYR A 22 3.25 7.85 1.16
CA TYR A 22 4.28 8.84 1.45
C TYR A 22 4.72 8.76 2.91
N GLU A 23 6.03 8.88 3.16
CA GLU A 23 6.55 9.30 4.47
C GLU A 23 6.46 10.83 4.54
N VAL A 24 5.72 11.37 5.51
CA VAL A 24 5.38 12.80 5.57
C VAL A 24 5.80 13.48 6.88
N ALA A 25 6.09 12.71 7.92
CA ALA A 25 6.49 13.18 9.23
C ALA A 25 7.25 12.09 9.99
N GLN A 26 7.92 12.45 11.08
CA GLN A 26 8.47 11.45 12.00
C GLN A 26 7.36 10.68 12.73
N ALA A 27 6.25 11.36 13.03
CA ALA A 27 5.05 10.78 13.63
C ALA A 27 3.87 11.74 13.39
N ILE A 28 2.65 11.23 13.46
CA ILE A 28 1.42 12.02 13.44
C ILE A 28 0.64 11.72 14.72
N ASP A 29 0.35 12.76 15.51
CA ASP A 29 -0.65 12.67 16.58
C ASP A 29 -2.02 12.57 15.94
N LEU A 30 -2.48 11.34 15.80
CA LEU A 30 -3.72 11.03 15.11
C LEU A 30 -4.95 11.63 15.80
N ASP A 31 -4.95 11.81 17.13
CA ASP A 31 -6.06 12.42 17.87
C ASP A 31 -6.09 13.94 17.69
N ALA A 32 -4.93 14.57 17.64
CA ALA A 32 -4.81 15.99 17.29
C ALA A 32 -5.17 16.23 15.82
N ALA A 33 -4.78 15.33 14.93
CA ALA A 33 -5.13 15.36 13.51
C ALA A 33 -6.66 15.30 13.33
N GLU A 34 -7.34 14.35 13.96
CA GLU A 34 -8.80 14.21 13.90
C GLU A 34 -9.52 15.48 14.35
N ARG A 35 -9.08 16.09 15.47
CA ARG A 35 -9.64 17.34 15.98
C ARG A 35 -9.47 18.54 15.04
N ARG A 36 -8.42 18.54 14.22
CA ARG A 36 -8.11 19.63 13.26
C ARG A 36 -8.83 19.46 11.94
N LEU A 37 -9.10 18.22 11.54
CA LEU A 37 -9.78 17.89 10.29
C LEU A 37 -11.30 17.95 10.50
N LEU A 38 -11.82 19.19 10.49
CA LEU A 38 -13.17 19.58 10.89
C LEU A 38 -14.34 18.95 10.07
N ALA A 39 -14.08 18.30 8.93
CA ALA A 39 -15.09 17.60 8.12
C ALA A 39 -14.48 16.46 7.28
N GLY A 40 -15.09 15.28 7.29
CA GLY A 40 -14.74 14.14 6.42
C GLY A 40 -13.63 13.22 6.96
N ALA A 41 -13.17 13.43 8.19
CA ALA A 41 -12.24 12.55 8.88
C ALA A 41 -12.99 11.51 9.73
N GLU A 42 -12.68 10.24 9.55
CA GLU A 42 -13.24 9.11 10.31
C GLU A 42 -12.11 8.15 10.68
N ARG A 43 -12.16 7.57 11.89
CA ARG A 43 -11.27 6.47 12.27
C ARG A 43 -11.54 5.26 11.37
N GLN A 44 -10.51 4.72 10.74
CA GLN A 44 -10.65 3.52 9.92
C GLN A 44 -10.88 2.31 10.83
N THR A 45 -12.13 1.88 10.95
CA THR A 45 -12.47 0.59 11.54
C THR A 45 -12.61 -0.43 10.41
N ILE A 46 -11.72 -1.41 10.32
CA ILE A 46 -11.94 -2.54 9.42
C ILE A 46 -13.11 -3.34 10.00
N LYS A 47 -14.28 -3.23 9.38
CA LYS A 47 -15.42 -4.10 9.71
C LYS A 47 -15.11 -5.48 9.17
N HIS A 48 -14.48 -6.31 9.99
CA HIS A 48 -14.24 -7.71 9.68
C HIS A 48 -15.58 -8.43 9.50
N LYS A 49 -15.98 -8.66 8.25
CA LYS A 49 -17.17 -9.46 7.94
C LYS A 49 -16.88 -10.97 8.02
N ARG A 50 -15.61 -11.35 7.82
CA ARG A 50 -15.08 -12.71 8.01
C ARG A 50 -14.29 -12.78 9.32
N ARG A 51 -14.07 -13.97 9.87
CA ARG A 51 -13.19 -14.20 11.04
C ARG A 51 -11.74 -13.85 10.65
N ALA A 52 -11.40 -12.57 10.64
CA ALA A 52 -10.03 -12.10 10.54
C ALA A 52 -9.29 -12.41 11.85
N PRO A 53 -7.99 -12.72 11.82
CA PRO A 53 -7.20 -12.86 13.03
C PRO A 53 -7.25 -11.56 13.85
N ALA A 54 -7.44 -11.67 15.17
CA ALA A 54 -7.48 -10.54 16.13
C ALA A 54 -6.17 -9.75 16.25
N TYR A 55 -5.18 -10.02 15.39
CA TYR A 55 -3.88 -9.34 15.37
C TYR A 55 -3.85 -8.05 14.54
N PHE A 56 -4.99 -7.64 13.98
CA PHE A 56 -5.12 -6.46 13.11
C PHE A 56 -5.99 -5.37 13.74
N GLU A 57 -5.95 -5.26 15.08
CA GLU A 57 -6.48 -4.08 15.76
C GLU A 57 -5.40 -3.01 15.78
N TYR A 58 -5.63 -1.95 15.01
CA TYR A 58 -4.76 -0.80 14.99
C TYR A 58 -4.77 -0.08 16.35
N GLU A 59 -3.62 0.04 16.99
CA GLU A 59 -3.45 0.86 18.18
C GLU A 59 -2.33 1.90 17.95
N PRO A 60 -2.67 3.15 17.58
CA PRO A 60 -4.00 3.73 17.33
C PRO A 60 -4.56 3.46 15.92
N ALA A 61 -5.90 3.50 15.78
CA ALA A 61 -6.58 3.38 14.49
C ALA A 61 -6.20 4.48 13.48
N PRO A 62 -5.79 4.12 12.24
CA PRO A 62 -5.51 5.07 11.18
C PRO A 62 -6.66 6.05 10.98
N LEU A 63 -6.32 7.27 10.61
CA LEU A 63 -7.31 8.31 10.34
C LEU A 63 -7.57 8.39 8.84
N ARG A 64 -8.78 8.06 8.42
CA ARG A 64 -9.22 8.15 7.03
C ARG A 64 -9.88 9.50 6.77
N VAL A 65 -9.55 10.13 5.66
CA VAL A 65 -10.04 11.46 5.28
C VAL A 65 -10.44 11.43 3.82
N ALA A 66 -11.71 11.67 3.53
CA ALA A 66 -12.19 11.82 2.16
C ALA A 66 -12.14 13.29 1.72
N ARG A 67 -11.57 13.57 0.55
CA ARG A 67 -11.53 14.92 -0.04
C ARG A 67 -12.08 14.91 -1.46
N GLN A 68 -12.66 16.02 -1.88
CA GLN A 68 -12.94 16.25 -3.30
C GLN A 68 -11.62 16.44 -4.06
N ALA A 69 -11.57 15.93 -5.28
CA ALA A 69 -10.40 15.98 -6.16
C ALA A 69 -10.83 16.19 -7.60
N GLU A 70 -9.89 16.63 -8.42
CA GLU A 70 -10.07 16.72 -9.86
C GLU A 70 -10.16 15.31 -10.47
N GLU A 71 -10.98 15.16 -11.50
CA GLU A 71 -11.08 13.90 -12.23
C GLU A 71 -9.96 13.82 -13.28
N HIS A 72 -9.14 12.77 -13.21
CA HIS A 72 -8.07 12.53 -14.17
C HIS A 72 -8.50 11.54 -15.24
N ALA A 73 -8.26 11.87 -16.51
CA ALA A 73 -8.51 10.97 -17.64
C ALA A 73 -7.30 10.03 -17.86
N LEU A 74 -7.58 8.73 -17.91
CA LEU A 74 -6.63 7.61 -17.98
C LEU A 74 -7.06 6.66 -19.10
N ALA A 75 -6.56 6.88 -20.31
CA ALA A 75 -7.07 6.22 -21.52
C ALA A 75 -8.61 6.30 -21.65
N SER A 76 -9.32 5.17 -21.59
CA SER A 76 -10.79 5.10 -21.62
C SER A 76 -11.45 5.26 -20.25
N TYR A 77 -10.66 5.41 -19.18
CA TYR A 77 -11.11 5.50 -17.81
C TYR A 77 -10.98 6.92 -17.25
N ARG A 78 -11.61 7.13 -16.10
CA ARG A 78 -11.56 8.38 -15.35
C ARG A 78 -11.59 8.07 -13.86
N THR A 79 -10.83 8.83 -13.07
CA THR A 79 -10.96 8.77 -11.61
C THR A 79 -12.30 9.34 -11.16
N SER A 80 -12.87 8.78 -10.10
CA SER A 80 -14.05 9.34 -9.44
C SER A 80 -13.73 10.72 -8.84
N PRO A 81 -14.74 11.59 -8.62
CA PRO A 81 -14.54 12.92 -8.04
C PRO A 81 -14.29 12.83 -6.53
N GLY A 82 -13.07 12.44 -6.18
CA GLY A 82 -12.61 12.35 -4.80
C GLY A 82 -11.35 11.51 -4.63
N VAL A 83 -10.64 11.77 -3.55
CA VAL A 83 -9.51 10.98 -3.08
C VAL A 83 -9.73 10.61 -1.63
N GLU A 84 -9.21 9.45 -1.28
CA GLU A 84 -9.13 8.98 0.08
C GLU A 84 -7.70 9.16 0.58
N LEU A 85 -7.53 9.71 1.78
CA LEU A 85 -6.25 9.76 2.46
C LEU A 85 -6.33 8.95 3.74
N VAL A 86 -5.36 8.07 4.00
CA VAL A 86 -5.26 7.35 5.28
C VAL A 86 -3.96 7.72 5.95
N LEU A 87 -4.06 8.29 7.16
CA LEU A 87 -2.94 8.73 7.96
C LEU A 87 -2.61 7.67 9.01
N TYR A 88 -1.32 7.41 9.17
CA TYR A 88 -0.77 6.50 10.16
C TYR A 88 0.07 7.26 11.18
N ASP A 89 0.06 6.81 12.43
CA ASP A 89 0.73 7.46 13.56
C ASP A 89 2.26 7.47 13.41
N PHE A 90 2.83 6.49 12.74
CA PHE A 90 4.26 6.45 12.37
C PHE A 90 4.65 7.44 11.26
N GLY A 91 3.75 8.34 10.86
CA GLY A 91 4.09 9.47 9.98
C GLY A 91 3.96 9.19 8.49
N ALA A 92 3.23 8.14 8.11
CA ALA A 92 2.89 7.84 6.72
C ALA A 92 1.47 8.30 6.36
N VAL A 93 1.28 8.58 5.07
CA VAL A 93 -0.02 8.88 4.48
C VAL A 93 -0.18 8.11 3.18
N SER A 94 -1.23 7.29 3.06
CA SER A 94 -1.68 6.77 1.77
C SER A 94 -2.65 7.77 1.12
N VAL A 95 -2.59 7.89 -0.21
CA VAL A 95 -3.57 8.57 -1.03
C VAL A 95 -4.08 7.57 -2.05
N SER A 96 -5.38 7.29 -2.06
CA SER A 96 -5.99 6.37 -3.02
C SER A 96 -7.08 7.04 -3.85
N TYR A 97 -7.08 6.72 -5.14
CA TYR A 97 -8.11 7.11 -6.11
C TYR A 97 -9.04 5.94 -6.35
N ALA A 98 -10.26 6.20 -6.84
CA ALA A 98 -11.18 5.16 -7.28
C ALA A 98 -11.47 5.31 -8.76
N ILE A 99 -11.16 4.29 -9.56
CA ILE A 99 -11.42 4.24 -11.00
C ILE A 99 -12.43 3.11 -11.26
N PRO A 100 -13.70 3.42 -11.59
CA PRO A 100 -14.67 2.39 -11.91
C PRO A 100 -14.21 1.51 -13.08
N LEU A 101 -14.30 0.20 -12.90
CA LEU A 101 -13.94 -0.81 -13.91
C LEU A 101 -15.19 -1.47 -14.46
N ALA A 102 -15.29 -1.44 -15.78
CA ALA A 102 -16.19 -2.26 -16.57
C ALA A 102 -15.55 -2.53 -17.93
N GLY A 103 -15.84 -3.68 -18.54
CA GLY A 103 -15.26 -4.08 -19.83
C GLY A 103 -14.40 -5.34 -19.73
N SER A 104 -13.63 -5.64 -20.78
CA SER A 104 -12.84 -6.87 -20.82
C SER A 104 -11.67 -6.85 -19.82
N LEU A 105 -11.26 -8.01 -19.33
CA LEU A 105 -10.08 -8.13 -18.47
C LEU A 105 -8.82 -7.57 -19.16
N ALA A 106 -8.73 -7.70 -20.49
CA ALA A 106 -7.66 -7.09 -21.29
C ALA A 106 -7.64 -5.55 -21.21
N SER A 107 -8.81 -4.90 -21.12
CA SER A 107 -8.87 -3.44 -20.95
C SER A 107 -8.31 -2.98 -19.58
N ALA A 108 -8.43 -3.81 -18.54
CA ALA A 108 -7.81 -3.55 -17.25
C ALA A 108 -6.27 -3.62 -17.32
N ALA A 109 -5.69 -4.50 -18.15
CA ALA A 109 -4.24 -4.51 -18.38
C ALA A 109 -3.77 -3.23 -19.09
N GLY A 110 -4.58 -2.69 -20.01
CA GLY A 110 -4.33 -1.37 -20.61
C GLY A 110 -4.34 -0.24 -19.59
N LEU A 111 -5.28 -0.28 -18.62
CA LEU A 111 -5.29 0.67 -17.51
C LEU A 111 -4.06 0.53 -16.61
N ALA A 112 -3.66 -0.70 -16.26
CA ALA A 112 -2.45 -0.95 -15.46
C ALA A 112 -1.21 -0.31 -16.12
N SER A 113 -1.08 -0.45 -17.44
CA SER A 113 0.00 0.17 -18.22
C SER A 113 -0.03 1.71 -18.21
N GLU A 114 -1.21 2.32 -18.26
CA GLU A 114 -1.38 3.79 -18.17
C GLU A 114 -1.11 4.34 -16.75
N LEU A 115 -1.33 3.52 -15.73
CA LEU A 115 -1.07 3.88 -14.33
C LEU A 115 0.41 3.79 -13.97
N TRP A 116 1.15 2.86 -14.58
CA TRP A 116 2.57 2.67 -14.32
C TRP A 116 3.36 3.94 -14.63
N GLY A 117 3.99 4.53 -13.61
CA GLY A 117 4.75 5.77 -13.74
C GLY A 117 3.91 7.01 -14.08
N ASN A 118 2.60 7.02 -13.76
CA ASN A 118 1.71 8.13 -14.10
C ASN A 118 2.04 9.43 -13.34
N GLU A 119 2.80 10.32 -13.98
CA GLU A 119 3.26 11.58 -13.38
C GLU A 119 2.12 12.52 -12.97
N ARG A 120 0.96 12.47 -13.64
CA ARG A 120 -0.19 13.34 -13.34
C ARG A 120 -0.82 12.99 -12.01
N LEU A 121 -1.12 11.70 -11.80
CA LEU A 121 -1.66 11.22 -10.52
C LEU A 121 -0.64 11.40 -9.40
N LEU A 122 0.64 11.14 -9.67
CA LEU A 122 1.71 11.33 -8.68
C LEU A 122 1.85 12.79 -8.21
N ALA A 123 1.77 13.74 -9.14
CA ALA A 123 1.80 15.16 -8.81
C ALA A 123 0.57 15.58 -8.02
N ASP A 124 -0.62 15.12 -8.41
CA ASP A 124 -1.87 15.44 -7.72
C ASP A 124 -1.90 14.84 -6.30
N SER A 125 -1.50 13.58 -6.12
CA SER A 125 -1.46 12.93 -4.81
C SER A 125 -0.46 13.61 -3.89
N ARG A 126 0.71 14.01 -4.41
CA ARG A 126 1.68 14.82 -3.64
C ARG A 126 1.06 16.16 -3.22
N GLY A 127 0.36 16.84 -4.12
CA GLY A 127 -0.35 18.08 -3.80
C GLY A 127 -1.43 17.90 -2.72
N HIS A 128 -2.12 16.75 -2.70
CA HIS A 128 -3.06 16.41 -1.63
C HIS A 128 -2.37 16.23 -0.27
N VAL A 129 -1.22 15.56 -0.23
CA VAL A 129 -0.40 15.40 0.98
C VAL A 129 0.14 16.74 1.49
N GLU A 130 0.61 17.61 0.60
CA GLU A 130 1.10 18.95 0.97
C GLU A 130 0.01 19.79 1.63
N ARG A 131 -1.20 19.78 1.08
CA ARG A 131 -2.37 20.44 1.68
C ARG A 131 -2.75 19.81 3.01
N LEU A 132 -2.74 18.47 3.11
CA LEU A 132 -3.00 17.77 4.35
C LEU A 132 -2.01 18.18 5.46
N LEU A 133 -0.71 18.24 5.18
CA LEU A 133 0.28 18.66 6.17
C LEU A 133 0.05 20.09 6.68
N GLN A 134 -0.39 21.00 5.81
CA GLN A 134 -0.77 22.36 6.19
C GLN A 134 -1.94 22.34 7.18
N ASP A 135 -2.95 21.51 6.91
CA ASP A 135 -4.13 21.36 7.79
C ASP A 135 -3.76 20.71 9.14
N LEU A 136 -2.83 19.74 9.13
CA LEU A 136 -2.37 19.05 10.33
C LEU A 136 -1.59 19.95 11.28
N GLY A 137 -0.77 20.87 10.77
CA GLY A 137 0.08 21.75 11.57
C GLY A 137 0.92 20.99 12.61
N ASP A 138 0.75 21.29 13.90
CA ASP A 138 1.56 20.67 14.97
C ASP A 138 1.22 19.21 15.28
N ALA A 139 0.13 18.68 14.71
CA ALA A 139 -0.17 17.25 14.79
C ALA A 139 0.87 16.41 14.02
N ALA A 140 1.56 16.99 13.03
CA ALA A 140 2.66 16.35 12.33
C ALA A 140 3.99 16.67 13.01
N VAL A 141 4.66 15.67 13.58
CA VAL A 141 5.94 15.82 14.28
C VAL A 141 7.08 15.83 13.25
N ARG A 142 7.79 16.96 13.16
CA ARG A 142 8.89 17.18 12.19
C ARG A 142 8.45 16.84 10.76
N PRO A 143 7.47 17.58 10.20
CA PRO A 143 6.93 17.28 8.88
C PRO A 143 7.99 17.42 7.80
N ARG A 144 8.07 16.41 6.94
CA ARG A 144 8.91 16.36 5.74
C ARG A 144 8.36 15.27 4.82
N ILE A 145 7.94 15.65 3.62
CA ILE A 145 7.57 14.70 2.57
C ILE A 145 8.86 14.13 1.97
N ALA A 146 9.05 12.82 2.05
CA ALA A 146 10.16 12.15 1.38
C ALA A 146 10.06 12.28 -0.16
N ASP A 147 11.20 12.20 -0.85
CA ASP A 147 11.20 12.18 -2.31
C ASP A 147 10.69 10.84 -2.85
N PHE A 148 11.02 9.76 -2.14
CA PHE A 148 10.53 8.42 -2.44
C PHE A 148 9.02 8.30 -2.14
N VAL A 149 8.32 7.64 -3.05
CA VAL A 149 6.90 7.32 -2.99
C VAL A 149 6.76 5.83 -3.30
N GLU A 150 5.88 5.14 -2.59
CA GLU A 150 5.47 3.78 -2.95
C GLU A 150 4.16 3.87 -3.73
N ASP A 151 4.14 3.42 -4.98
CA ASP A 151 2.94 3.34 -5.81
C ASP A 151 2.49 1.88 -6.00
N TYR A 152 1.18 1.65 -5.86
CA TYR A 152 0.60 0.31 -5.96
C TYR A 152 -0.80 0.39 -6.56
N SER A 153 -1.18 -0.59 -7.37
CA SER A 153 -2.52 -0.62 -7.99
C SER A 153 -3.33 -1.83 -7.53
N ILE A 154 -4.47 -1.61 -6.88
CA ILE A 154 -5.38 -2.68 -6.46
C ILE A 154 -6.57 -2.74 -7.42
N PHE A 155 -6.69 -3.81 -8.18
CA PHE A 155 -7.84 -4.08 -9.05
C PHE A 155 -8.83 -4.96 -8.29
N LEU A 156 -9.92 -4.36 -7.80
CA LEU A 156 -11.02 -5.10 -7.18
C LEU A 156 -12.12 -5.35 -8.21
N VAL A 157 -12.31 -6.60 -8.59
CA VAL A 157 -13.42 -7.07 -9.40
C VAL A 157 -14.48 -7.67 -8.48
N GLU A 158 -15.65 -7.05 -8.44
CA GLU A 158 -16.77 -7.51 -7.61
C GLU A 158 -17.65 -8.50 -8.39
N ALA A 159 -17.75 -8.34 -9.71
CA ALA A 159 -18.57 -9.20 -10.55
C ALA A 159 -18.09 -9.22 -12.01
N PHE A 160 -18.16 -10.40 -12.62
CA PHE A 160 -18.09 -10.58 -14.07
C PHE A 160 -19.51 -10.67 -14.65
N THR A 161 -19.64 -10.35 -15.94
CA THR A 161 -20.93 -10.43 -16.66
C THR A 161 -21.44 -11.86 -16.74
N ASP A 162 -20.53 -12.78 -17.08
CA ASP A 162 -20.79 -14.22 -17.07
C ASP A 162 -20.29 -14.82 -15.75
N THR A 163 -20.91 -15.92 -15.31
CA THR A 163 -20.45 -16.65 -14.13
C THR A 163 -19.02 -17.15 -14.35
N CYS A 164 -18.12 -16.70 -13.49
CA CYS A 164 -16.71 -17.08 -13.51
C CYS A 164 -16.39 -17.88 -12.25
N ASP A 165 -15.95 -19.12 -12.42
CA ASP A 165 -15.27 -19.84 -11.34
C ASP A 165 -13.95 -19.11 -11.07
N ALA A 166 -13.68 -18.78 -9.80
CA ALA A 166 -12.44 -18.10 -9.44
C ALA A 166 -11.21 -18.87 -9.96
N ALA A 167 -11.30 -20.20 -10.04
CA ALA A 167 -10.24 -21.05 -10.60
C ALA A 167 -9.90 -20.79 -12.06
N ALA A 168 -10.84 -20.27 -12.84
CA ALA A 168 -10.60 -19.86 -14.22
C ALA A 168 -9.54 -18.76 -14.29
N LEU A 169 -9.42 -17.89 -13.26
CA LEU A 169 -8.46 -16.78 -13.26
C LEU A 169 -6.99 -17.22 -13.28
N TRP A 170 -6.66 -18.39 -12.74
CA TRP A 170 -5.29 -18.92 -12.76
C TRP A 170 -5.11 -20.14 -13.68
N THR A 171 -6.17 -20.60 -14.35
CA THR A 171 -6.10 -21.74 -15.28
C THR A 171 -6.34 -21.34 -16.73
N GLU A 172 -7.37 -20.54 -16.98
CA GLU A 172 -7.80 -20.11 -18.32
C GLU A 172 -7.37 -18.67 -18.62
N TYR A 173 -7.55 -17.77 -17.64
CA TYR A 173 -7.30 -16.34 -17.76
C TYR A 173 -5.98 -15.88 -17.11
N ALA A 174 -5.11 -16.82 -16.72
CA ALA A 174 -3.80 -16.51 -16.14
C ALA A 174 -2.96 -15.53 -16.99
N PRO A 175 -2.95 -15.61 -18.34
CA PRO A 175 -2.25 -14.62 -19.15
C PRO A 175 -2.76 -13.20 -18.92
N GLN A 176 -4.07 -12.98 -18.92
CA GLN A 176 -4.68 -11.66 -18.72
C GLN A 176 -4.48 -11.15 -17.29
N VAL A 177 -4.56 -12.02 -16.29
CA VAL A 177 -4.25 -11.67 -14.90
C VAL A 177 -2.79 -11.21 -14.79
N ALA A 178 -1.84 -11.96 -15.36
CA ALA A 178 -0.43 -11.59 -15.35
C ALA A 178 -0.16 -10.26 -16.07
N GLN A 179 -0.86 -9.99 -17.19
CA GLN A 179 -0.74 -8.72 -17.92
C GLN A 179 -1.18 -7.52 -17.08
N ILE A 180 -2.23 -7.68 -16.26
CA ILE A 180 -2.65 -6.65 -15.29
C ILE A 180 -1.56 -6.46 -14.23
N LEU A 181 -1.12 -7.56 -13.59
CA LEU A 181 -0.16 -7.51 -12.49
C LEU A 181 1.20 -6.93 -12.90
N ARG A 182 1.61 -7.13 -14.16
CA ARG A 182 2.87 -6.61 -14.73
C ARG A 182 2.74 -5.28 -15.46
N ALA A 183 1.54 -4.70 -15.52
CA ALA A 183 1.26 -3.51 -16.32
C ALA A 183 1.72 -3.63 -17.80
N GLU A 184 1.69 -4.85 -18.34
CA GLU A 184 2.22 -5.19 -19.65
C GLU A 184 1.11 -5.82 -20.52
N PRO A 185 0.45 -5.05 -21.41
CA PRO A 185 -0.67 -5.54 -22.19
C PRO A 185 -0.26 -6.50 -23.31
N ARG A 186 1.04 -6.64 -23.62
CA ARG A 186 1.53 -7.58 -24.65
C ARG A 186 1.56 -9.01 -24.12
N THR A 187 1.69 -9.97 -25.04
CA THR A 187 1.80 -11.39 -24.68
C THR A 187 3.03 -11.63 -23.81
N LEU A 188 2.81 -12.20 -22.63
CA LEU A 188 3.84 -12.59 -21.68
C LEU A 188 4.35 -14.02 -21.93
N SER A 189 5.56 -14.31 -21.49
CA SER A 189 6.10 -15.68 -21.52
C SER A 189 5.37 -16.56 -20.49
N GLN A 190 5.37 -17.89 -20.68
CA GLN A 190 4.77 -18.81 -19.70
C GLN A 190 5.46 -18.73 -18.33
N GLN A 191 6.77 -18.45 -18.30
CA GLN A 191 7.50 -18.24 -17.06
C GLN A 191 6.99 -16.98 -16.35
N GLU A 192 6.79 -15.90 -17.09
CA GLU A 192 6.32 -14.62 -16.56
C GLU A 192 4.89 -14.72 -16.02
N ILE A 193 4.03 -15.45 -16.73
CA ILE A 193 2.66 -15.73 -16.30
C ILE A 193 2.67 -16.53 -14.99
N GLY A 194 3.51 -17.57 -14.91
CA GLY A 194 3.63 -18.39 -13.71
C GLY A 194 4.19 -17.63 -12.51
N ASP A 195 5.16 -16.75 -12.72
CA ASP A 195 5.74 -15.91 -11.66
C ASP A 195 4.71 -14.90 -11.12
N ALA A 196 4.10 -14.10 -12.01
CA ALA A 196 3.14 -13.07 -11.64
C ALA A 196 1.89 -13.65 -10.93
N THR A 197 1.44 -14.84 -11.34
CA THR A 197 0.25 -15.48 -10.75
C THR A 197 0.56 -16.45 -9.61
N GLY A 198 1.85 -16.60 -9.24
CA GLY A 198 2.31 -17.57 -8.26
C GLY A 198 1.88 -17.26 -6.83
N SER A 199 1.86 -15.98 -6.48
CA SER A 199 1.41 -15.48 -5.16
C SER A 199 -0.11 -15.27 -5.17
N ARG A 200 -0.84 -16.37 -4.96
CA ARG A 200 -2.30 -16.41 -5.02
C ARG A 200 -2.93 -17.01 -3.76
N LEU A 201 -4.05 -16.43 -3.35
CA LEU A 201 -4.86 -16.84 -2.23
C LEU A 201 -6.34 -16.92 -2.64
N SER A 202 -7.09 -17.80 -1.99
CA SER A 202 -8.53 -17.96 -2.17
C SER A 202 -9.08 -18.54 -0.88
N PHE A 203 -10.13 -17.92 -0.33
CA PHE A 203 -10.75 -18.35 0.92
C PHE A 203 -11.95 -19.26 0.67
N GLY A 204 -12.69 -19.02 -0.41
CA GLY A 204 -13.81 -19.80 -0.90
C GLY A 204 -13.70 -20.13 -2.39
N PRO A 205 -14.62 -20.91 -2.96
CA PRO A 205 -14.57 -21.28 -4.38
C PRO A 205 -14.82 -20.10 -5.33
N ASP A 206 -15.41 -19.01 -4.83
CA ASP A 206 -15.87 -17.86 -5.62
C ASP A 206 -15.01 -16.61 -5.41
N ASP A 207 -13.84 -16.72 -4.76
CA ASP A 207 -12.90 -15.62 -4.56
C ASP A 207 -11.47 -15.97 -4.98
N ALA A 208 -10.73 -14.96 -5.42
CA ALA A 208 -9.30 -15.07 -5.69
C ALA A 208 -8.60 -13.75 -5.43
N THR A 209 -7.43 -13.81 -4.81
CA THR A 209 -6.53 -12.67 -4.62
C THR A 209 -5.17 -13.04 -5.17
N PHE A 210 -4.66 -12.21 -6.08
CA PHE A 210 -3.32 -12.28 -6.63
C PHE A 210 -2.54 -11.06 -6.15
N ILE A 211 -1.34 -11.27 -5.64
CA ILE A 211 -0.48 -10.21 -5.09
C ILE A 211 0.85 -10.25 -5.83
N ASP A 212 1.19 -9.16 -6.50
CA ASP A 212 2.49 -8.94 -7.12
C ASP A 212 3.17 -7.71 -6.50
N THR A 213 4.34 -7.35 -7.02
CA THR A 213 5.20 -6.26 -6.55
C THR A 213 4.53 -4.90 -6.73
N ASP A 214 3.90 -4.67 -7.89
CA ASP A 214 3.37 -3.35 -8.26
C ASP A 214 1.84 -3.29 -8.25
N ALA A 215 1.17 -4.45 -8.23
CA ALA A 215 -0.28 -4.53 -8.27
C ALA A 215 -0.86 -5.79 -7.62
N ALA A 216 -2.14 -5.70 -7.27
CA ALA A 216 -2.95 -6.83 -6.84
C ALA A 216 -4.23 -6.92 -7.68
N LEU A 217 -4.68 -8.14 -7.93
CA LEU A 217 -6.01 -8.41 -8.49
C LEU A 217 -6.83 -9.18 -7.46
N VAL A 218 -7.95 -8.61 -7.05
CA VAL A 218 -8.91 -9.23 -6.12
C VAL A 218 -10.20 -9.49 -6.89
N PHE A 219 -10.64 -10.73 -6.96
CA PHE A 219 -11.99 -11.11 -7.36
C PHE A 219 -12.76 -11.53 -6.11
N ASP A 220 -13.63 -10.66 -5.63
CA ASP A 220 -14.48 -10.91 -4.45
C ASP A 220 -15.64 -9.90 -4.42
N PRO A 221 -16.92 -10.33 -4.42
CA PRO A 221 -18.07 -9.45 -4.28
C PRO A 221 -18.08 -8.59 -2.99
N GLU A 222 -17.33 -9.02 -1.97
CA GLU A 222 -17.21 -8.33 -0.68
C GLU A 222 -15.74 -8.00 -0.33
N GLY A 223 -14.86 -7.83 -1.32
CA GLY A 223 -13.41 -7.67 -1.14
C GLY A 223 -12.90 -6.35 -0.52
N ASP A 224 -13.76 -5.55 0.10
CA ASP A 224 -13.36 -4.29 0.75
C ASP A 224 -12.38 -4.52 1.90
N ASP A 225 -12.51 -5.64 2.63
CA ASP A 225 -11.62 -6.00 3.72
C ASP A 225 -10.23 -6.42 3.20
N VAL A 226 -10.18 -7.22 2.13
CA VAL A 226 -8.95 -7.57 1.43
C VAL A 226 -8.25 -6.32 0.90
N ARG A 227 -8.99 -5.40 0.27
CA ARG A 227 -8.45 -4.11 -0.18
C ARG A 227 -7.81 -3.35 0.98
N ALA A 228 -8.50 -3.21 2.10
CA ALA A 228 -7.99 -2.47 3.26
C ALA A 228 -6.68 -3.09 3.80
N VAL A 229 -6.59 -4.42 3.82
CA VAL A 229 -5.37 -5.13 4.23
C VAL A 229 -4.23 -4.90 3.24
N LEU A 230 -4.49 -4.93 1.93
CA LEU A 230 -3.49 -4.65 0.90
C LEU A 230 -2.99 -3.21 0.96
N GLU A 231 -3.90 -2.24 1.11
CA GLU A 231 -3.55 -0.81 1.24
C GLU A 231 -2.67 -0.57 2.49
N PHE A 232 -2.99 -1.25 3.59
CA PHE A 232 -2.17 -1.22 4.79
C PHE A 232 -0.80 -1.86 4.57
N ALA A 233 -0.75 -3.07 4.02
CA ALA A 233 0.50 -3.78 3.77
C ALA A 233 1.44 -2.97 2.87
N ASN A 234 0.90 -2.31 1.84
CA ASN A 234 1.66 -1.41 0.98
C ASN A 234 2.24 -0.22 1.76
N THR A 235 1.46 0.36 2.68
CA THR A 235 1.94 1.49 3.51
C THR A 235 2.96 1.04 4.56
N GLN A 236 2.83 -0.18 5.10
CA GLN A 236 3.78 -0.76 6.07
C GLN A 236 5.18 -0.98 5.50
N LEU A 237 5.32 -1.14 4.18
CA LEU A 237 6.64 -1.15 3.54
C LEU A 237 7.42 0.16 3.81
N LEU A 238 6.72 1.29 3.97
CA LEU A 238 7.34 2.54 4.39
C LEU A 238 7.74 2.54 5.86
N GLU A 239 6.95 1.92 6.75
CA GLU A 239 7.32 1.78 8.16
C GLU A 239 8.58 0.92 8.31
N MET A 240 8.69 -0.20 7.60
CA MET A 240 9.91 -1.03 7.65
C MET A 240 11.14 -0.23 7.18
N ARG A 241 11.01 0.55 6.11
CA ARG A 241 12.09 1.47 5.68
C ARG A 241 12.40 2.53 6.73
N PHE A 242 11.40 3.07 7.41
CA PHE A 242 11.58 4.04 8.48
C PHE A 242 12.27 3.42 9.71
N LEU A 243 11.86 2.21 10.11
CA LEU A 243 12.48 1.43 11.18
C LEU A 243 13.94 1.10 10.86
N ASP A 244 14.23 0.68 9.63
CA ASP A 244 15.61 0.46 9.16
C ASP A 244 16.42 1.75 9.21
N GLN A 245 15.88 2.88 8.72
CA GLN A 245 16.57 4.17 8.83
C GLN A 245 16.79 4.63 10.29
N GLN A 246 15.85 4.34 11.18
CA GLN A 246 16.02 4.63 12.61
C GLN A 246 17.07 3.73 13.24
N LEU A 247 17.10 2.45 12.87
CA LEU A 247 18.11 1.49 13.29
C LEU A 247 19.49 1.91 12.80
N ASP A 248 19.63 2.28 11.53
CA ASP A 248 20.87 2.81 10.96
C ASP A 248 21.33 4.07 11.71
N LYS A 249 20.46 5.05 11.90
CA LYS A 249 20.79 6.27 12.66
C LYS A 249 21.16 5.95 14.12
N ALA A 250 20.56 4.92 14.72
CA ALA A 250 20.90 4.49 16.07
C ALA A 250 22.27 3.79 16.11
N LEU A 251 22.56 2.93 15.14
CA LEU A 251 23.85 2.26 14.96
C LEU A 251 24.97 3.27 14.70
N ASP A 252 24.74 4.27 13.83
CA ASP A 252 25.66 5.36 13.56
C ASP A 252 25.98 6.16 14.83
N ARG A 253 24.97 6.50 15.64
CA ARG A 253 25.18 7.19 16.92
C ARG A 253 25.98 6.36 17.91
N VAL A 254 25.73 5.04 17.97
CA VAL A 254 26.53 4.13 18.80
C VAL A 254 27.97 4.09 18.29
N TYR A 255 28.16 3.99 16.98
CA TYR A 255 29.49 3.94 16.36
C TYR A 255 30.27 5.25 16.59
N GLU A 256 29.63 6.41 16.42
CA GLU A 256 30.20 7.72 16.76
C GLU A 256 30.56 7.84 18.25
N SER A 257 29.72 7.29 19.14
CA SER A 257 29.99 7.28 20.59
C SER A 257 31.18 6.39 20.97
N LEU A 258 31.38 5.27 20.25
CA LEU A 258 32.53 4.37 20.43
C LEU A 258 33.81 4.95 19.82
N LEU A 259 33.71 5.70 18.71
CA LEU A 259 34.83 6.37 18.05
C LEU A 259 35.26 7.67 18.73
N ARG A 260 34.40 8.29 19.55
CA ARG A 260 34.77 9.38 20.47
C ARG A 260 35.69 8.85 21.56
N ARG A 261 36.98 8.76 21.22
CA ARG A 261 38.08 8.50 22.16
C ARG A 261 38.02 9.56 23.28
N PRO A 262 38.08 9.19 24.58
CA PRO A 262 38.14 10.17 25.63
C PRO A 262 39.47 10.94 25.50
N GLU A 263 39.40 12.23 25.22
CA GLU A 263 40.53 13.15 25.34
C GLU A 263 40.82 13.41 26.84
N ARG A 264 41.26 12.38 27.57
CA ARG A 264 41.91 12.50 28.89
C ARG A 264 42.45 11.13 29.32
N PRO A 265 43.77 10.97 29.55
CA PRO A 265 44.37 9.65 29.69
C PRO A 265 44.33 9.05 31.10
N TRP A 266 43.46 9.47 32.02
CA TRP A 266 43.50 8.98 33.42
C TRP A 266 42.13 8.61 33.99
N ALA A 267 41.65 7.40 33.70
CA ALA A 267 40.64 6.69 34.53
C ALA A 267 40.52 5.21 34.11
N VAL A 268 41.56 4.42 34.35
CA VAL A 268 41.46 2.95 34.24
C VAL A 268 40.81 2.44 35.54
N GLY A 269 39.52 2.11 35.49
CA GLY A 269 38.83 1.53 36.65
C GLY A 269 37.36 1.11 36.50
N SER A 270 36.60 1.59 35.50
CA SER A 270 35.14 1.40 35.49
C SER A 270 34.57 0.58 34.33
N TYR A 271 35.37 0.14 33.36
CA TYR A 271 34.85 -0.56 32.16
C TYR A 271 34.25 -1.95 32.44
N GLY A 272 34.58 -2.58 33.57
CA GLY A 272 34.10 -3.93 33.92
C GLY A 272 32.67 -4.01 34.46
N ALA A 273 32.05 -2.88 34.83
CA ALA A 273 30.67 -2.85 35.33
C ALA A 273 29.65 -2.67 34.20
N GLU A 274 30.02 -1.94 33.15
CA GLU A 274 29.13 -1.57 32.04
C GLU A 274 28.96 -2.72 31.03
N LEU A 275 30.03 -3.45 30.73
CA LEU A 275 30.00 -4.65 29.88
C LEU A 275 29.15 -5.79 30.50
N ARG A 276 29.10 -5.89 31.84
CA ARG A 276 28.24 -6.87 32.55
C ARG A 276 26.75 -6.51 32.50
N ARG A 277 26.41 -5.25 32.25
CA ARG A 277 25.03 -4.78 32.11
C ARG A 277 24.50 -5.04 30.70
N ILE A 278 25.36 -4.90 29.68
CA ILE A 278 25.05 -5.21 28.29
C ILE A 278 24.87 -6.73 28.09
N ALA A 279 25.69 -7.56 28.73
CA ALA A 279 25.55 -9.03 28.65
C ALA A 279 24.26 -9.59 29.29
N ARG A 280 23.56 -8.82 30.14
CA ARG A 280 22.27 -9.23 30.72
C ARG A 280 21.06 -8.84 29.88
N LEU A 281 21.22 -7.98 28.87
CA LEU A 281 20.15 -7.57 27.97
C LEU A 281 20.01 -8.49 26.75
N GLN A 282 20.83 -9.54 26.63
CA GLN A 282 20.78 -10.51 25.53
C GLN A 282 20.10 -11.84 25.91
N LEU A 283 19.47 -11.94 27.09
CA LEU A 283 18.86 -13.18 27.56
C LEU A 283 17.41 -13.05 28.07
N ASP A 284 16.74 -11.93 27.81
CA ASP A 284 15.28 -11.82 27.94
C ASP A 284 14.68 -11.25 26.64
#